data_AF-A0A850UQP3-F1
#
_entry.id   AF-A0A850UQP3-F1
#
_cell.length_a   1.000
_cell.length_b   1.000
_cell.length_c   1.000
_cell.angle_alpha   90.00
_cell.angle_beta   90.00
_cell.angle_gamma   90.00
#
_symmetry.space_group_name_H-M   'P 1'
#
loop_
_entity.id
_entity.type
_entity.pdbx_description
1 polymer ?
#
loop_
_entity_poly.entity_id
_entity_poly.type
_entity_poly.pdbx_seq_one_letter_code
_entity_poly.pdbx_strand_id
1 'polypeptide(L)'
;KEVEVARLQKEISAEVNRKIGEHQREFFLKEQLKVIQQELGLTKDDRSADLEQFEQRLTGKVLPPQAQKRIDEEMNKLSILETGSPEYAVTRN
;
A
#
# COMPACT_ATOMS: atom_id res chain seq x y z
N LYS A 1 29.94 -11.56 -39.96
CA LYS A 1 28.61 -10.93 -39.77
C LYS A 1 27.69 -11.79 -38.89
N GLU A 2 27.43 -13.06 -39.20
CA GLU A 2 26.51 -13.89 -38.38
C GLU A 2 27.02 -14.18 -36.95
N VAL A 3 28.35 -14.34 -36.79
CA VAL A 3 28.97 -14.59 -35.48
C VAL A 3 28.83 -13.40 -34.52
N GLU A 4 28.86 -12.16 -35.03
CA GLU A 4 28.64 -10.95 -34.22
C GLU A 4 27.18 -10.85 -33.76
N VAL A 5 26.24 -11.16 -34.63
CA VAL A 5 24.80 -11.14 -34.30
C VAL A 5 24.48 -12.19 -33.23
N ALA A 6 25.03 -13.40 -33.35
CA ALA A 6 24.87 -14.45 -32.35
C ALA A 6 25.48 -14.07 -30.98
N ARG A 7 26.62 -13.37 -30.99
CA ARG A 7 27.26 -12.87 -29.75
C ARG A 7 26.42 -11.79 -29.08
N LEU A 8 25.89 -10.85 -29.87
CA LEU A 8 25.01 -9.78 -29.39
C LEU A 8 23.71 -10.34 -28.80
N GLN A 9 23.08 -11.32 -29.47
CA GLN A 9 21.89 -11.99 -28.93
C GLN A 9 22.15 -12.66 -27.59
N LYS A 10 23.29 -13.36 -27.45
CA LYS A 10 23.66 -14.02 -26.20
C LYS A 10 23.88 -13.02 -25.05
N GLU A 11 24.47 -11.87 -25.35
CA GLU A 11 24.70 -10.80 -24.39
C GLU A 11 23.38 -10.16 -23.93
N ILE A 12 22.48 -9.85 -24.88
CA ILE A 12 21.13 -9.35 -24.58
C ILE A 12 20.34 -10.35 -23.73
N SER A 13 20.35 -11.64 -24.09
CA SER A 13 19.67 -12.67 -23.30
C SER A 13 20.23 -12.79 -21.88
N ALA A 14 21.55 -12.67 -21.71
CA ALA A 14 22.17 -12.70 -20.39
C ALA A 14 21.75 -11.48 -19.54
N GLU A 15 21.69 -10.29 -20.14
CA GLU A 15 21.26 -9.07 -19.45
C GLU A 15 19.78 -9.12 -19.06
N VAL A 16 18.92 -9.61 -19.94
CA VAL A 16 17.49 -9.81 -19.67
C VAL A 16 17.30 -10.80 -18.51
N ASN A 17 17.98 -11.95 -18.54
CA ASN A 17 17.90 -12.93 -17.46
C ASN A 17 18.39 -12.37 -16.12
N ARG A 18 19.44 -11.54 -16.14
CA ARG A 18 19.93 -10.87 -14.93
C ARG A 18 18.90 -9.90 -14.35
N LYS A 19 18.30 -9.04 -15.20
CA LYS A 19 17.23 -8.11 -14.77
C LYS A 19 16.00 -8.84 -14.24
N ILE A 20 15.60 -9.93 -14.89
CA ILE A 20 14.49 -10.78 -14.44
C ILE A 20 14.81 -11.39 -13.07
N GLY A 21 16.02 -11.92 -12.88
CA GLY A 21 16.43 -12.50 -11.60
C GLY A 21 16.44 -11.48 -10.46
N GLU A 22 16.93 -10.27 -10.72
CA GLU A 22 16.90 -9.16 -9.76
C GLU A 22 15.45 -8.75 -9.42
N HIS A 23 14.57 -8.61 -10.42
CA HIS A 23 13.15 -8.30 -10.21
C HIS A 23 12.40 -9.40 -9.47
N GLN A 24 12.62 -10.68 -9.81
CA GLN A 24 12.01 -11.80 -9.10
C GLN A 24 12.44 -11.83 -7.63
N ARG A 25 13.73 -11.58 -7.36
CA ARG A 25 14.25 -11.50 -6.00
C ARG A 25 13.63 -10.34 -5.23
N GLU A 26 13.54 -9.17 -5.83
CA GLU A 26 12.91 -8.00 -5.19
C GLU A 26 11.43 -8.23 -4.92
N PHE A 27 10.69 -8.80 -5.88
CA PHE A 27 9.29 -9.17 -5.74
C PHE A 27 9.09 -10.14 -4.58
N PHE A 28 9.91 -11.19 -4.51
CA PHE A 28 9.81 -12.19 -3.45
C PHE A 28 10.10 -11.60 -2.06
N LEU A 29 11.12 -10.74 -1.96
CA LEU A 29 11.44 -10.05 -0.70
C LEU A 29 10.33 -9.10 -0.27
N LYS A 30 9.67 -8.40 -1.20
CA LYS A 30 8.50 -7.56 -0.91
C LYS A 30 7.32 -8.38 -0.39
N GLU A 31 7.04 -9.52 -1.00
CA GLU A 31 5.93 -10.37 -0.56
C GLU A 31 6.21 -11.00 0.81
N GLN A 32 7.45 -11.44 1.06
CA GLN A 32 7.86 -11.90 2.39
C GLN A 32 7.73 -10.79 3.44
N LEU A 33 8.16 -9.57 3.11
CA LEU A 33 8.04 -8.42 4.00
C LEU A 33 6.57 -8.12 4.33
N LYS A 34 5.69 -8.20 3.34
CA LYS A 34 4.25 -8.02 3.52
C LYS A 34 3.66 -9.07 4.47
N VAL A 35 4.01 -10.34 4.29
CA VAL A 35 3.58 -11.42 5.20
C VAL A 35 4.12 -11.20 6.61
N ILE A 36 5.40 -10.82 6.77
CA ILE A 36 5.97 -10.50 8.08
C ILE A 36 5.25 -9.32 8.73
N GLN A 37 4.94 -8.27 7.98
CA GLN A 37 4.17 -7.13 8.48
C GLN A 37 2.76 -7.54 8.89
N GLN A 38 2.12 -8.48 8.19
CA GLN A 38 0.82 -9.02 8.58
C GLN A 38 0.90 -9.83 9.88
N GLU A 39 1.85 -10.76 9.97
CA GLU A 39 2.09 -11.59 11.17
C GLU A 39 2.45 -10.75 12.41
N LEU A 40 3.23 -9.68 12.22
CA LEU A 40 3.59 -8.75 13.30
C LEU A 40 2.48 -7.76 13.65
N GLY A 41 1.34 -7.79 12.95
CA GLY A 41 0.26 -6.79 13.10
C GLY A 41 0.68 -5.37 12.73
N LEU A 42 1.79 -5.23 11.99
CA LEU A 42 2.34 -3.96 11.50
C LEU A 42 1.76 -3.53 10.16
N THR A 43 1.01 -4.41 9.50
CA THR A 43 0.12 -3.98 8.42
C THR A 43 -0.95 -3.13 9.08
N LYS A 44 -0.65 -1.84 9.25
CA LYS A 44 -1.68 -0.83 9.33
C LYS A 44 -2.41 -0.97 8.01
N ASP A 45 -3.58 -1.60 8.04
CA ASP A 45 -4.50 -1.54 6.91
C ASP A 45 -4.55 -0.08 6.44
N ASP A 46 -4.68 0.17 5.14
CA ASP A 46 -4.77 1.55 4.62
C ASP A 46 -5.82 2.38 5.40
N ARG A 47 -6.83 1.69 5.95
CA ARG A 47 -7.81 2.22 6.92
C ARG A 47 -7.17 2.79 8.18
N SER A 48 -6.29 2.04 8.83
CA SER A 48 -5.62 2.47 10.06
C SER A 48 -4.73 3.68 9.83
N ALA A 49 -4.08 3.76 8.66
CA ALA A 49 -3.29 4.93 8.28
C ALA A 49 -4.17 6.16 8.01
N ASP A 50 -5.29 5.99 7.30
CA ASP A 50 -6.26 7.07 7.08
C ASP A 50 -6.87 7.57 8.41
N LEU A 51 -7.26 6.66 9.32
CA LEU A 51 -7.79 7.00 10.64
C LEU A 51 -6.81 7.83 11.47
N GLU A 52 -5.54 7.41 11.56
CA GLU A 52 -4.49 8.17 12.26
C GLU A 52 -4.32 9.58 11.66
N GLN A 53 -4.38 9.70 10.33
CA GLN A 53 -4.26 10.99 9.67
C GLN A 53 -5.43 11.93 10.04
N PHE A 54 -6.66 11.41 10.10
CA PHE A 54 -7.82 12.19 10.53
C PHE A 54 -7.75 12.58 12.01
N GLU A 55 -7.35 11.66 12.90
CA GLU A 55 -7.13 11.98 14.33
C GLU A 55 -6.09 13.08 14.52
N GLN A 56 -4.97 13.03 13.80
CA GLN A 56 -3.95 14.08 13.84
C GLN A 56 -4.50 15.43 13.36
N ARG A 57 -5.39 15.46 12.35
CA ARG A 57 -6.02 16.70 11.86
C ARG A 57 -7.07 17.27 12.81
N LEU A 58 -7.63 16.43 13.68
CA LEU A 58 -8.59 16.82 14.72
C LEU A 58 -7.88 17.25 16.01
N THR A 59 -6.66 16.77 16.24
CA THR A 59 -5.85 17.12 17.41
C THR A 59 -5.66 18.64 17.49
N GLY A 60 -6.10 19.23 18.60
CA GLY A 60 -6.00 20.67 18.86
C GLY A 60 -7.15 21.52 18.32
N LYS A 61 -8.18 20.93 17.71
CA LYS A 61 -9.41 21.64 17.31
C LYS A 61 -10.49 21.51 18.37
N VAL A 62 -11.19 22.61 18.64
CA VAL A 62 -12.38 22.61 19.48
C VAL A 62 -13.59 22.42 18.58
N LEU A 63 -14.25 21.27 18.71
CA LEU A 63 -15.41 20.89 17.90
C LEU A 63 -16.69 21.00 18.73
N PRO A 64 -17.79 21.53 18.17
CA PRO A 64 -19.10 21.45 18.81
C PRO A 64 -19.52 19.99 19.05
N PRO A 65 -20.32 19.68 20.09
CA PRO A 65 -20.69 18.30 20.43
C PRO A 65 -21.36 17.52 19.30
N GLN A 66 -22.18 18.21 18.49
CA GLN A 66 -22.82 17.61 17.31
C GLN A 66 -21.80 17.24 16.21
N ALA A 67 -20.78 18.08 16.00
CA ALA A 67 -19.74 17.83 15.02
C ALA A 67 -18.83 16.67 15.45
N GLN A 68 -18.44 16.63 16.72
CA GLN A 68 -17.65 15.52 17.28
C GLN A 68 -18.37 14.18 17.09
N LYS A 69 -19.65 14.12 17.48
CA LYS A 69 -20.44 12.89 17.32
C LYS A 69 -20.53 12.41 15.86
N ARG A 70 -20.73 13.35 14.93
CA ARG A 70 -20.78 13.02 13.49
C ARG A 70 -19.42 12.49 12.99
N ILE A 71 -18.33 13.10 13.43
CA ILE A 71 -16.97 12.68 13.08
C ILE A 71 -16.67 11.30 13.64
N ASP A 72 -17.02 11.03 14.89
CA ASP A 72 -16.81 9.72 15.52
C ASP A 72 -17.61 8.62 14.79
N GLU A 73 -18.85 8.91 14.37
CA GLU A 73 -19.66 7.99 13.57
C GLU A 73 -19.02 7.68 12.21
N GLU A 74 -18.50 8.68 11.50
CA GLU A 74 -17.85 8.50 10.20
C GLU A 74 -16.48 7.83 10.33
N MET A 75 -15.70 8.15 11.36
CA MET A 75 -14.45 7.45 11.70
C MET A 75 -14.70 5.96 12.00
N ASN A 76 -15.76 5.65 12.75
CA ASN A 76 -16.12 4.27 13.02
C ASN A 76 -16.50 3.53 11.72
N LYS A 77 -17.29 4.16 10.84
CA LYS A 77 -17.59 3.59 9.52
C LYS A 77 -16.32 3.37 8.69
N LEU A 78 -15.41 4.32 8.66
CA LEU A 78 -14.12 4.22 7.95
C LEU A 78 -13.29 3.04 8.46
N SER A 79 -13.37 2.71 9.75
CA SER A 79 -12.68 1.56 10.35
C SER A 79 -13.25 0.21 9.92
N ILE A 80 -14.55 0.15 9.61
CA ILE A 80 -15.27 -1.11 9.31
C ILE A 80 -15.39 -1.34 7.78
N LEU A 81 -15.56 -0.28 6.99
CA LEU A 81 -15.75 -0.35 5.55
C LEU A 81 -14.52 -0.95 4.84
N GLU A 82 -14.74 -1.79 3.84
CA GLU A 82 -13.65 -2.32 3.02
C GLU A 82 -13.03 -1.22 2.16
N THR A 83 -11.70 -1.17 2.09
CA THR A 83 -10.95 -0.13 1.35
C THR A 83 -11.29 -0.04 -0.13
N GLY A 84 -11.84 -1.11 -0.72
CA GLY A 84 -12.28 -1.15 -2.11
C GLY A 84 -13.76 -0.78 -2.34
N SER A 85 -14.53 -0.53 -1.29
CA SER A 85 -15.96 -0.21 -1.43
C SER A 85 -16.17 1.27 -1.85
N PRO A 86 -17.16 1.56 -2.72
CA PRO A 86 -17.53 2.92 -3.08
C PRO A 86 -17.86 3.79 -1.85
N GLU A 87 -18.47 3.20 -0.83
CA GLU A 87 -18.80 3.85 0.44
C GLU A 87 -17.53 4.27 1.21
N TYR A 88 -16.46 3.47 1.18
CA TYR A 88 -15.17 3.85 1.77
C TYR A 88 -14.59 5.09 1.07
N ALA A 89 -14.63 5.11 -0.26
CA ALA A 89 -14.17 6.26 -1.04
C ALA A 89 -14.99 7.53 -0.75
N VAL A 90 -16.30 7.40 -0.49
CA VAL A 90 -17.16 8.53 -0.14
C VAL A 90 -16.89 9.01 1.29
N THR A 91 -16.72 8.12 2.26
CA THR A 91 -16.43 8.48 3.66
C THR A 91 -15.04 9.09 3.85
N ARG A 92 -14.09 8.80 2.95
CA ARG A 92 -12.74 9.39 2.96
C ARG A 92 -12.66 10.82 2.38
N ASN A 93 -13.56 11.19 1.46
CA ASN A 93 -13.55 12.50 0.78
C ASN A 93 -14.18 13.61 1.65
#